data_AF-W1FAA6-F1
#
_entry.id   AF-W1FAA6-F1
#
_cell.length_a   1.000
_cell.length_b   1.000
_cell.length_c   1.000
_cell.angle_alpha   90.00
_cell.angle_beta   90.00
_cell.angle_gamma   90.00
#
_symmetry.space_group_name_H-M   'P 1'
#
loop_
_entity.id
_entity.type
_entity.pdbx_description
1 polymer ?
#
loop_
_entity_poly.entity_id
_entity_poly.type
_entity_poly.pdbx_seq_one_letter_code
_entity_poly.pdbx_strand_id
1 'polypeptide(L)'
;MAYGEGLPLPDREDAPHPRIKQLARFAHTHPGGPSCHFNDIIPLTHCPHDVQDMQGYHHPLATNHQTQYGTVGQALHIARKLLPFIPDNAGVLIVPCCRGGSAFTAGSEGTYSERHGASHDACRWGTDTPLYQDLVSRTRAALAKIRRTNSSAYAGCKANLT
;
A
#
# COMPACT_ATOMS: atom_id res chain seq x y z
N MET A 1 1.48 8.86 0.53
CA MET A 1 2.32 8.74 -0.66
C MET A 1 3.72 9.26 -0.46
N ALA A 2 4.58 8.96 -1.41
CA ALA A 2 6.00 9.25 -1.36
C ALA A 2 6.36 10.45 -2.25
N TYR A 3 6.61 11.59 -1.61
CA TYR A 3 7.09 12.82 -2.26
C TYR A 3 8.31 13.40 -1.55
N GLY A 4 8.77 12.80 -0.46
CA GLY A 4 10.04 13.18 0.16
C GLY A 4 11.18 12.81 -0.78
N GLU A 5 11.94 13.80 -1.23
CA GLU A 5 13.03 13.62 -2.20
C GLU A 5 14.34 13.17 -1.54
N GLY A 6 14.42 13.19 -0.20
CA GLY A 6 15.59 12.72 0.54
C GLY A 6 15.87 11.23 0.29
N LEU A 7 17.15 10.86 0.41
CA LEU A 7 17.61 9.48 0.22
C LEU A 7 16.92 8.51 1.19
N PRO A 8 16.32 7.40 0.70
CA PRO A 8 15.78 6.37 1.58
C PRO A 8 16.86 5.67 2.43
N LEU A 9 16.52 5.34 3.68
CA LEU A 9 17.39 4.70 4.68
C LEU A 9 16.87 3.30 5.07
N PRO A 10 16.92 2.30 4.15
CA PRO A 10 16.24 1.00 4.31
C PRO A 10 16.83 0.11 5.41
N ASP A 11 18.04 0.38 5.87
CA ASP A 11 18.66 -0.34 7.00
C ASP A 11 18.36 0.31 8.36
N ARG A 12 17.59 1.41 8.37
CA ARG A 12 17.28 2.22 9.56
C ARG A 12 15.81 2.66 9.59
N GLU A 13 15.54 3.96 9.45
CA GLU A 13 14.24 4.58 9.65
C GLU A 13 13.19 4.07 8.64
N ASP A 14 13.66 3.72 7.43
CA ASP A 14 12.85 3.24 6.30
C ASP A 14 12.85 1.72 6.15
N ALA A 15 13.37 0.98 7.15
CA ALA A 15 13.35 -0.47 7.11
C ALA A 15 11.92 -1.01 6.94
N PRO A 16 11.66 -2.07 6.16
CA PRO A 16 10.39 -2.78 6.22
C PRO A 16 10.23 -3.52 7.56
N HIS A 17 9.02 -3.98 7.88
CA HIS A 17 8.78 -4.81 9.07
C HIS A 17 7.86 -6.00 8.75
N PRO A 18 8.10 -7.22 9.28
CA PRO A 18 7.30 -8.40 8.95
C PRO A 18 5.80 -8.27 9.26
N ARG A 19 5.44 -7.55 10.34
CA ARG A 19 4.04 -7.26 10.76
C ARG A 19 3.41 -6.04 10.08
N ILE A 20 4.12 -5.36 9.17
CA ILE A 20 3.61 -4.16 8.49
C ILE A 20 3.53 -4.43 6.99
N LYS A 21 2.30 -4.36 6.46
CA LYS A 21 1.96 -4.75 5.09
C LYS A 21 1.19 -3.65 4.37
N GLN A 22 1.06 -3.79 3.06
CA GLN A 22 0.17 -2.98 2.24
C GLN A 22 -0.58 -3.84 1.22
N LEU A 23 -1.67 -3.29 0.67
CA LEU A 23 -2.30 -3.84 -0.54
C LEU A 23 -1.54 -3.39 -1.79
N ALA A 24 -1.04 -4.37 -2.55
CA ALA A 24 -0.32 -4.15 -3.78
C ALA A 24 -1.18 -3.47 -4.87
N ARG A 25 -0.54 -2.67 -5.71
CA ARG A 25 -1.07 -2.16 -6.98
C ARG A 25 -0.24 -2.56 -8.20
N PHE A 26 1.07 -2.34 -8.16
CA PHE A 26 1.96 -2.53 -9.29
C PHE A 26 2.23 -4.00 -9.60
N ALA A 27 2.83 -4.29 -10.77
CA ALA A 27 3.13 -5.65 -11.22
C ALA A 27 4.22 -6.35 -10.39
N HIS A 28 5.06 -5.56 -9.71
CA HIS A 28 6.11 -6.02 -8.81
C HIS A 28 6.06 -5.23 -7.50
N THR A 29 6.59 -5.79 -6.42
CA THR A 29 6.61 -5.13 -5.09
C THR A 29 7.50 -3.88 -5.04
N HIS A 30 8.51 -3.83 -5.90
CA HIS A 30 9.41 -2.72 -6.15
C HIS A 30 10.18 -3.01 -7.45
N PRO A 31 10.94 -2.05 -8.03
CA PRO A 31 11.78 -2.32 -9.19
C PRO A 31 12.74 -3.50 -8.91
N GLY A 32 12.71 -4.52 -9.77
CA GLY A 32 13.50 -5.76 -9.59
C GLY A 32 12.99 -6.73 -8.53
N GLY A 33 11.89 -6.42 -7.84
CA GLY A 33 11.28 -7.26 -6.82
C GLY A 33 10.36 -8.36 -7.37
N PRO A 34 9.85 -9.24 -6.48
CA PRO A 34 8.87 -10.27 -6.83
C PRO A 34 7.62 -9.71 -7.50
N SER A 35 7.01 -10.49 -8.39
CA SER A 35 5.70 -10.16 -8.97
C SER A 35 4.60 -10.17 -7.90
N CYS A 36 3.63 -9.28 -8.03
CA CYS A 36 2.44 -9.24 -7.21
C CYS A 36 1.21 -8.85 -8.04
N HIS A 37 0.03 -9.24 -7.57
CA HIS A 37 -1.24 -8.87 -8.17
C HIS A 37 -1.91 -7.75 -7.39
N PHE A 38 -2.85 -7.06 -8.02
CA PHE A 38 -3.67 -6.05 -7.37
C PHE A 38 -4.35 -6.62 -6.11
N ASN A 39 -4.21 -5.91 -4.99
CA ASN A 39 -4.67 -6.31 -3.66
C ASN A 39 -3.99 -7.54 -3.02
N ASP A 40 -2.84 -7.99 -3.53
CA ASP A 40 -1.98 -8.90 -2.75
C ASP A 40 -1.46 -8.22 -1.49
N ILE A 41 -1.27 -8.99 -0.42
CA ILE A 41 -0.66 -8.50 0.83
C ILE A 41 0.84 -8.60 0.69
N ILE A 42 1.51 -7.46 0.57
CA ILE A 42 2.96 -7.36 0.37
C ILE A 42 3.61 -6.52 1.49
N PRO A 43 4.94 -6.55 1.67
CA PRO A 43 5.60 -5.63 2.59
C PRO A 43 5.27 -4.16 2.28
N LEU A 44 5.01 -3.38 3.33
CA LEU A 44 5.05 -1.92 3.20
C LEU A 44 6.51 -1.47 3.26
N THR A 45 6.90 -0.59 2.34
CA THR A 45 8.21 0.07 2.31
C THR A 45 8.04 1.59 2.33
N HIS A 46 9.14 2.35 2.22
CA HIS A 46 9.12 3.80 2.20
C HIS A 46 8.43 4.39 0.96
N CYS A 47 8.28 3.63 -0.12
CA CYS A 47 7.58 4.07 -1.34
C CYS A 47 6.36 3.16 -1.64
N PRO A 48 5.17 3.48 -1.09
CA PRO A 48 3.97 2.63 -1.15
C PRO A 48 3.35 2.49 -2.55
N HIS A 49 2.45 1.52 -2.69
CA HIS A 49 1.67 1.21 -3.91
C HIS A 49 0.44 2.13 -4.06
N ASP A 50 0.67 3.44 -3.98
CA ASP A 50 -0.34 4.47 -4.27
C ASP A 50 -0.76 4.45 -5.76
N VAL A 51 -1.80 5.21 -6.16
CA VAL A 51 -2.24 5.25 -7.58
C VAL A 51 -1.11 5.75 -8.49
N GLN A 52 -0.34 6.72 -8.00
CA GLN A 52 0.87 7.17 -8.67
C GLN A 52 2.07 6.32 -8.24
N ASP A 53 2.75 5.72 -9.20
CA ASP A 53 4.01 5.02 -8.96
C ASP A 53 5.17 6.02 -8.87
N MET A 54 5.77 6.09 -7.67
CA MET A 54 6.92 6.94 -7.39
C MET A 54 8.23 6.14 -7.25
N GLN A 55 8.21 4.83 -7.47
CA GLN A 55 9.36 3.94 -7.23
C GLN A 55 10.52 4.17 -8.21
N GLY A 56 10.24 4.74 -9.38
CA GLY A 56 11.27 5.10 -10.38
C GLY A 56 11.94 6.46 -10.17
N TYR A 57 11.52 7.26 -9.17
CA TYR A 57 12.05 8.59 -8.90
C TYR A 57 13.23 8.53 -7.92
N HIS A 58 14.37 8.00 -8.39
CA HIS A 58 15.54 7.76 -7.55
C HIS A 58 16.25 9.04 -7.11
N HIS A 59 16.69 9.07 -5.85
CA HIS A 59 17.66 10.06 -5.39
C HIS A 59 19.00 9.87 -6.12
N PRO A 60 19.70 10.95 -6.54
CA PRO A 60 20.96 10.85 -7.31
C PRO A 60 22.10 10.15 -6.57
N LEU A 61 22.03 10.05 -5.24
CA LEU A 61 23.01 9.36 -4.40
C LEU A 61 22.54 7.97 -3.90
N ALA A 62 21.47 7.42 -4.47
CA ALA A 62 21.06 6.05 -4.15
C ALA A 62 22.12 5.07 -4.68
N THR A 63 22.65 4.22 -3.80
CA THR A 63 23.71 3.27 -4.17
C THR A 63 23.14 1.91 -4.57
N ASN A 64 21.99 1.53 -4.00
CA ASN A 64 21.31 0.27 -4.33
C ASN A 64 19.84 0.52 -4.67
N HIS A 65 19.48 0.49 -5.95
CA HIS A 65 18.11 0.70 -6.41
C HIS A 65 17.15 -0.44 -6.06
N GLN A 66 17.62 -1.57 -5.51
CA GLN A 66 16.73 -2.61 -4.98
C GLN A 66 16.14 -2.23 -3.62
N THR A 67 16.80 -1.36 -2.85
CA THR A 67 16.39 -1.00 -1.48
C THR A 67 16.22 0.51 -1.26
N GLN A 68 16.91 1.34 -2.04
CA GLN A 68 16.85 2.81 -2.01
C GLN A 68 16.13 3.40 -3.23
N TYR A 69 15.14 2.68 -3.76
CA TYR A 69 14.35 3.13 -4.91
C TYR A 69 13.42 4.29 -4.56
N GLY A 70 13.08 5.10 -5.56
CA GLY A 70 12.03 6.11 -5.45
C GLY A 70 12.24 7.19 -4.38
N THR A 71 11.12 7.82 -4.05
CA THR A 71 10.96 8.84 -3.00
C THR A 71 10.47 8.22 -1.69
N VAL A 72 10.42 9.03 -0.63
CA VAL A 72 10.01 8.60 0.72
C VAL A 72 8.60 9.10 1.06
N GLY A 73 7.78 8.22 1.61
CA GLY A 73 6.43 8.48 2.10
C GLY A 73 6.25 8.03 3.55
N GLN A 74 5.44 8.77 4.30
CA GLN A 74 5.29 8.64 5.75
C GLN A 74 4.48 7.42 6.22
N ALA A 75 3.85 6.67 5.30
CA ALA A 75 2.94 5.57 5.64
C ALA A 75 3.65 4.46 6.44
N LEU A 76 4.88 4.14 6.06
CA LEU A 76 5.72 3.17 6.78
C LEU A 76 6.02 3.65 8.21
N HIS A 77 6.39 4.92 8.38
CA HIS A 77 6.73 5.48 9.69
C HIS A 77 5.52 5.56 10.61
N ILE A 78 4.34 5.93 10.09
CA ILE A 78 3.09 5.88 10.84
C ILE A 78 2.82 4.45 11.31
N ALA A 79 2.87 3.47 10.40
CA ALA A 79 2.62 2.08 10.75
C ALA A 79 3.63 1.53 11.78
N ARG A 80 4.91 1.86 11.63
CA ARG A 80 5.98 1.50 12.58
C ARG A 80 5.74 2.08 13.97
N LYS A 81 5.31 3.35 14.05
CA LYS A 81 5.03 4.01 15.33
C LYS A 81 3.75 3.51 15.99
N LEU A 82 2.78 3.02 15.22
CA LEU A 82 1.55 2.42 15.75
C LEU A 82 1.75 0.98 16.23
N LEU A 83 2.71 0.24 15.65
CA LEU A 83 2.92 -1.19 15.90
C LEU A 83 3.10 -1.56 17.39
N PRO A 84 3.81 -0.79 18.25
CA PRO A 84 3.93 -1.09 19.67
C PRO A 84 2.62 -0.99 20.47
N PHE A 85 1.58 -0.38 19.89
CA PHE A 85 0.28 -0.16 20.55
C PHE A 85 -0.78 -1.19 20.17
N ILE A 86 -0.42 -2.22 19.39
CA ILE A 86 -1.34 -3.30 19.02
C ILE A 86 -0.84 -4.66 19.54
N PRO A 87 -1.73 -5.65 19.75
CA PRO A 87 -1.33 -6.98 20.23
C PRO A 87 -0.25 -7.65 19.38
N ASP A 88 0.59 -8.49 19.99
CA ASP A 88 1.71 -9.16 19.30
C ASP A 88 1.27 -10.05 18.13
N ASN A 89 0.07 -10.62 18.22
CA ASN A 89 -0.55 -11.42 17.16
C ASN A 89 -1.25 -10.58 16.07
N ALA A 90 -1.23 -9.24 16.17
CA ALA A 90 -1.79 -8.33 15.19
C ALA A 90 -0.70 -7.67 14.33
N GLY A 91 -1.08 -7.22 13.14
CA GLY A 91 -0.21 -6.44 12.25
C GLY A 91 -0.93 -5.20 11.72
N VAL A 92 -0.19 -4.35 11.01
CA VAL A 92 -0.73 -3.15 10.34
C VAL A 92 -0.83 -3.43 8.85
N LEU A 93 -2.01 -3.22 8.27
CA LEU A 93 -2.24 -3.29 6.83
C LEU A 93 -2.62 -1.90 6.31
N ILE A 94 -1.73 -1.29 5.52
CA ILE A 94 -1.96 0.00 4.86
C ILE A 94 -2.67 -0.21 3.52
N VAL A 95 -3.61 0.69 3.22
CA VAL A 95 -4.36 0.71 1.95
C VAL A 95 -3.99 1.99 1.20
N PRO A 96 -2.91 1.97 0.39
CA PRO A 96 -2.44 3.17 -0.33
C PRO A 96 -3.31 3.46 -1.55
N CYS A 97 -3.88 4.67 -1.61
CA CYS A 97 -4.84 5.12 -2.63
C CYS A 97 -4.62 6.59 -3.03
N CYS A 98 -3.43 7.14 -2.81
CA CYS A 98 -3.14 8.54 -3.13
C CYS A 98 -2.78 8.74 -4.61
N ARG A 99 -3.01 9.94 -5.13
CA ARG A 99 -2.56 10.40 -6.45
C ARG A 99 -2.02 11.82 -6.30
N GLY A 100 -0.80 12.10 -6.79
CA GLY A 100 -0.28 13.47 -6.81
C GLY A 100 -1.02 14.34 -7.82
N GLY A 101 -1.21 15.63 -7.52
CA GLY A 101 -1.92 16.55 -8.42
C GLY A 101 -3.42 16.24 -8.59
N SER A 102 -4.00 15.37 -7.76
CA SER A 102 -5.44 15.12 -7.78
C SER A 102 -6.21 16.20 -7.03
N ALA A 103 -7.42 16.54 -7.49
CA ALA A 103 -8.26 17.56 -6.86
C ALA A 103 -9.75 17.22 -6.98
N PHE A 104 -10.62 17.94 -6.28
CA PHE A 104 -12.08 17.81 -6.41
C PHE A 104 -12.64 18.64 -7.59
N THR A 105 -12.06 19.80 -7.87
CA THR A 105 -12.58 20.76 -8.86
C THR A 105 -11.82 20.76 -10.18
N ALA A 106 -10.75 19.97 -10.30
CA ALA A 106 -9.88 19.89 -11.47
C ALA A 106 -9.27 18.49 -11.62
N GLY A 107 -8.64 18.23 -12.77
CA GLY A 107 -8.04 16.92 -13.11
C GLY A 107 -8.96 16.04 -13.93
N SER A 108 -8.35 15.11 -14.67
CA SER A 108 -9.01 14.07 -15.46
C SER A 108 -9.71 13.04 -14.58
N GLU A 109 -10.87 12.55 -15.02
CA GLU A 109 -11.57 11.44 -14.36
C GLU A 109 -10.72 10.16 -14.36
N GLY A 110 -10.13 9.83 -15.50
CA GLY A 110 -9.48 8.53 -15.73
C GLY A 110 -10.51 7.40 -15.83
N THR A 111 -10.08 6.18 -15.51
CA THR A 111 -10.94 4.98 -15.51
C THR A 111 -10.67 4.10 -14.29
N TYR A 112 -11.63 3.25 -13.92
CA TYR A 112 -11.46 2.25 -12.88
C TYR A 112 -11.54 0.84 -13.50
N SER A 113 -10.66 -0.05 -13.05
CA SER A 113 -10.61 -1.46 -13.43
C SER A 113 -10.71 -2.34 -12.19
N GLU A 114 -11.61 -3.32 -12.19
CA GLU A 114 -11.73 -4.27 -11.07
C GLU A 114 -10.44 -5.07 -10.82
N ARG A 115 -9.63 -5.29 -11.86
CA ARG A 115 -8.38 -6.06 -11.77
C ARG A 115 -7.15 -5.24 -11.42
N HIS A 116 -7.18 -3.92 -11.63
CA HIS A 116 -5.98 -3.07 -11.54
C HIS A 116 -6.19 -1.75 -10.78
N GLY A 117 -7.42 -1.44 -10.36
CA GLY A 117 -7.77 -0.21 -9.67
C GLY A 117 -7.92 1.00 -10.59
N ALA A 118 -7.79 2.20 -10.03
CA ALA A 118 -7.77 3.46 -10.77
C ALA A 118 -6.59 3.51 -11.77
N SER A 119 -6.84 4.07 -12.94
CA SER A 119 -5.83 4.31 -13.98
C SER A 119 -4.83 5.40 -13.56
N HIS A 120 -3.66 5.41 -14.20
CA HIS A 120 -2.59 6.37 -13.91
C HIS A 120 -3.00 7.85 -14.11
N ASP A 121 -3.91 8.10 -15.04
CA ASP A 121 -4.45 9.42 -15.37
C ASP A 121 -5.68 9.81 -14.53
N ALA A 122 -6.14 8.96 -13.60
CA ALA A 122 -7.21 9.32 -12.67
C ALA A 122 -6.71 10.38 -11.68
N CYS A 123 -7.20 11.61 -11.80
CA CYS A 123 -6.79 12.77 -11.01
C CYS A 123 -7.97 13.54 -10.40
N ARG A 124 -9.22 13.09 -10.61
CA ARG A 124 -10.41 13.71 -10.02
C ARG A 124 -10.88 12.93 -8.79
N TRP A 125 -10.97 13.62 -7.66
CA TRP A 125 -11.74 13.16 -6.50
C TRP A 125 -13.19 13.61 -6.60
N GLY A 126 -14.08 12.77 -6.10
CA GLY A 126 -15.52 13.01 -6.06
C GLY A 126 -16.23 11.69 -5.81
N THR A 127 -17.48 11.74 -5.40
CA THR A 127 -18.28 10.51 -5.32
C THR A 127 -18.33 9.85 -6.70
N ASP A 128 -18.22 8.53 -6.73
CA ASP A 128 -18.25 7.68 -7.93
C ASP A 128 -17.10 7.87 -8.95
N THR A 129 -16.13 8.77 -8.70
CA THR A 129 -14.94 8.88 -9.56
C THR A 129 -14.02 7.64 -9.42
N PRO A 130 -13.13 7.36 -10.39
CA PRO A 130 -12.21 6.23 -10.29
C PRO A 130 -11.35 6.20 -9.03
N LEU A 131 -10.89 7.37 -8.54
CA LEU A 131 -10.14 7.45 -7.28
C LEU A 131 -11.01 7.09 -6.06
N TYR A 132 -12.28 7.48 -6.06
CA TYR A 132 -13.23 7.08 -5.01
C TYR A 132 -13.56 5.59 -5.07
N GLN A 133 -13.80 5.05 -6.27
CA GLN A 133 -14.03 3.61 -6.46
C GLN A 133 -12.82 2.80 -5.97
N ASP A 134 -11.61 3.22 -6.30
CA ASP A 134 -10.36 2.60 -5.85
C ASP A 134 -10.23 2.64 -4.32
N LEU A 135 -10.47 3.79 -3.69
CA LEU A 135 -10.50 3.94 -2.22
C LEU A 135 -11.48 2.98 -1.56
N VAL A 136 -12.74 2.98 -1.99
CA VAL A 136 -13.80 2.16 -1.38
C VAL A 136 -13.54 0.68 -1.61
N SER A 137 -13.21 0.30 -2.85
CA SER A 137 -12.96 -1.10 -3.25
C SER A 137 -11.79 -1.71 -2.49
N ARG A 138 -10.63 -1.01 -2.46
CA ARG A 138 -9.43 -1.51 -1.77
C ARG A 138 -9.61 -1.59 -0.27
N THR A 139 -10.33 -0.62 0.33
CA THR A 139 -10.65 -0.66 1.76
C THR A 139 -11.55 -1.86 2.10
N ARG A 140 -12.58 -2.12 1.28
CA ARG A 140 -13.42 -3.32 1.43
C ARG A 140 -12.63 -4.61 1.25
N ALA A 141 -11.72 -4.66 0.29
CA ALA A 141 -10.84 -5.82 0.07
C ALA A 141 -9.95 -6.12 1.28
N ALA A 142 -9.37 -5.09 1.91
CA ALA A 142 -8.59 -5.23 3.14
C ALA A 142 -9.42 -5.85 4.28
N LEU A 143 -10.61 -5.31 4.55
CA LEU A 143 -11.50 -5.80 5.60
C LEU A 143 -11.99 -7.23 5.33
N ALA A 144 -12.29 -7.57 4.06
CA ALA A 144 -12.70 -8.90 3.67
C ALA A 144 -11.60 -9.95 3.91
N LYS A 145 -10.34 -9.62 3.63
CA LYS A 145 -9.19 -10.51 3.89
C LYS A 145 -9.03 -10.77 5.40
N ILE A 146 -9.14 -9.74 6.23
CA ILE A 146 -9.04 -9.88 7.70
C ILE A 146 -10.16 -10.78 8.26
N ARG A 147 -11.40 -10.62 7.78
CA ARG A 147 -12.53 -11.46 8.21
C ARG A 147 -12.32 -12.94 7.88
N ARG A 148 -11.72 -13.26 6.73
CA ARG A 148 -11.42 -14.66 6.35
C ARG A 148 -10.37 -15.29 7.26
N THR A 149 -9.33 -14.54 7.63
CA THR A 149 -8.31 -15.03 8.58
C THR A 149 -8.91 -15.35 9.94
N ASN A 150 -9.77 -14.47 10.46
CA ASN A 150 -10.45 -14.69 11.75
C ASN A 150 -11.46 -15.85 11.68
N SER A 151 -12.17 -16.01 10.56
CA SER A 151 -13.09 -17.15 10.37
C SER A 151 -12.39 -18.51 10.42
N SER A 152 -11.16 -18.60 9.90
CA SER A 152 -10.35 -19.83 9.99
C SER A 152 -9.92 -20.13 11.43
N ALA A 153 -9.51 -19.10 12.19
CA ALA A 153 -9.18 -19.23 13.60
C ALA A 153 -10.41 -19.63 14.47
N TYR A 154 -11.60 -19.11 14.14
CA TYR A 154 -12.85 -19.51 14.81
C TYR A 154 -13.33 -20.92 14.41
N ALA A 155 -13.06 -21.38 13.19
CA ALA A 155 -13.37 -22.75 12.77
C ALA A 155 -12.53 -23.80 13.54
N GLY A 156 -11.25 -23.51 13.79
CA GLY A 156 -10.39 -24.35 14.63
C GLY A 156 -10.80 -24.42 16.10
N CYS A 157 -11.46 -23.37 16.62
CA CYS A 157 -11.96 -23.34 18.00
C CYS A 157 -13.25 -24.17 18.19
N LYS A 158 -14.06 -24.34 17.14
CA LYS A 158 -15.26 -25.20 17.19
C LYS A 158 -14.96 -26.70 17.07
N ALA A 159 -13.80 -27.08 16.55
CA ALA A 159 -13.43 -28.48 16.37
C ALA A 159 -12.94 -29.18 17.66
N ASN A 160 -12.76 -28.45 18.76
CA ASN A 160 -12.33 -28.99 20.07
C ASN A 160 -13.45 -28.98 21.13
N LEU A 161 -14.71 -28.86 20.71
CA LEU A 161 -15.88 -28.82 21.61
C LEU A 161 -16.99 -29.81 21.22
N THR A 162 -16.64 -30.88 20.52
CA THR A 162 -17.50 -32.06 20.34
C THR A 162 -16.74 -33.32 20.70
#